data_AF-A0A519UXD8-F1
#
_entry.id   AF-A0A519UXD8-F1
#
_cell.length_a   1.000
_cell.length_b   1.000
_cell.length_c   1.000
_cell.angle_alpha   90.00
_cell.angle_beta   90.00
_cell.angle_gamma   90.00
#
_symmetry.space_group_name_H-M   'P 1'
#
loop_
_entity.id
_entity.type
_entity.pdbx_description
1 polymer ?
#
loop_
_entity_poly.entity_id
_entity_poly.type
_entity_poly.pdbx_seq_one_letter_code
_entity_poly.pdbx_strand_id
1 'polypeptide(L)'
;MINENPLYWQKTQGRVASYWGIYYRRGRRGAPVSSTTWGLVCWRLCAKPGARRRWKANPRLLLKGLFACLLVSRAVSTPLTTILFDLDDTLFDHAGTARAALATTAAGRPALQGVPVAELYQRYSELLEELHPQVMTGRISYLAARQERFQRLLAPYEPAPPAAEVSELAAQHYGHYQHQRRPVAGALALLQALKPVYKIGIVTNNRLAEQQEKLQYLGLRHLVDALITSEEVGVLKPDPRIYE
;
A
#
# COMPACT_ATOMS: atom_id res chain seq x y z
N MET A 1 -15.99 -17.32 -14.94
CA MET A 1 -16.24 -17.57 -13.51
C MET A 1 -14.93 -18.02 -12.87
N ILE A 2 -14.11 -17.07 -12.41
CA ILE A 2 -12.96 -17.40 -11.57
C ILE A 2 -13.52 -17.43 -10.15
N ASN A 3 -13.65 -18.64 -9.60
CA ASN A 3 -14.15 -18.86 -8.24
C ASN A 3 -13.34 -18.03 -7.24
N GLU A 4 -14.04 -17.13 -6.55
CA GLU A 4 -13.63 -16.64 -5.24
C GLU A 4 -13.25 -17.85 -4.39
N ASN A 5 -12.04 -17.87 -3.82
CA ASN A 5 -11.60 -18.98 -2.97
C ASN A 5 -12.16 -18.75 -1.54
N PRO A 6 -13.30 -19.36 -1.17
CA PRO A 6 -14.05 -19.00 0.05
C PRO A 6 -13.38 -19.56 1.31
N LEU A 7 -12.48 -20.54 1.16
CA LEU A 7 -11.70 -21.16 2.24
C LEU A 7 -10.73 -20.17 2.89
N TYR A 8 -10.33 -19.11 2.20
CA TYR A 8 -9.35 -18.15 2.73
C TYR A 8 -9.98 -17.12 3.67
N TRP A 9 -11.21 -16.68 3.36
CA TRP A 9 -11.96 -15.72 4.17
C TRP A 9 -12.38 -16.30 5.53
N GLN A 10 -12.78 -17.58 5.57
CA GLN A 10 -13.14 -18.26 6.81
C GLN A 10 -11.97 -18.45 7.78
N LYS A 11 -10.72 -18.47 7.28
CA LYS A 11 -9.53 -18.71 8.11
C LYS A 11 -9.04 -17.47 8.89
N THR A 12 -9.47 -16.26 8.50
CA THR A 12 -8.92 -15.01 9.08
C THR A 12 -9.82 -14.32 10.09
N GLN A 13 -11.05 -14.80 10.34
CA GLN A 13 -11.98 -14.31 11.38
C GLN A 13 -11.93 -12.78 11.60
N GLY A 14 -12.06 -11.99 10.53
CA GLY A 14 -12.08 -10.52 10.63
C GLY A 14 -10.73 -9.86 10.97
N ARG A 15 -9.59 -10.53 10.81
CA ARG A 15 -8.26 -9.94 10.99
C ARG A 15 -7.59 -9.68 9.63
N VAL A 16 -7.65 -8.40 9.23
CA VAL A 16 -6.89 -7.67 8.18
C VAL A 16 -6.14 -8.54 7.15
N ALA A 17 -6.61 -8.52 5.90
CA ALA A 17 -5.85 -8.98 4.75
C ALA A 17 -5.31 -7.76 3.97
N SER A 18 -4.11 -7.30 4.33
CA SER A 18 -3.29 -6.53 3.41
C SER A 18 -2.99 -7.43 2.20
N TYR A 19 -3.48 -7.08 1.02
CA TYR A 19 -3.29 -7.89 -0.19
C TYR A 19 -1.89 -7.63 -0.77
N TRP A 20 -0.92 -8.43 -0.34
CA TRP A 20 0.44 -8.45 -0.88
C TRP A 20 0.47 -9.21 -2.22
N GLY A 21 0.01 -8.60 -3.31
CA GLY A 21 -0.03 -9.25 -4.61
C GLY A 21 1.14 -8.85 -5.51
N ILE A 22 1.95 -9.83 -5.95
CA ILE A 22 2.70 -9.71 -7.22
C ILE A 22 1.82 -10.32 -8.30
N TYR A 23 1.50 -9.54 -9.34
CA TYR A 23 0.73 -10.03 -10.49
C TYR A 23 1.65 -10.08 -11.71
N TYR A 24 1.51 -11.08 -12.58
CA TYR A 24 2.35 -11.20 -13.78
C TYR A 24 1.52 -11.43 -15.03
N ARG A 25 1.97 -10.83 -16.14
CA ARG A 25 1.33 -10.94 -17.46
C ARG A 25 1.86 -12.15 -18.22
N ARG A 26 0.97 -12.93 -18.83
CA ARG A 26 1.30 -13.96 -19.84
C ARG A 26 0.99 -13.44 -21.24
N GLY A 27 1.95 -13.45 -22.17
CA GLY A 27 1.69 -13.10 -23.57
C GLY A 27 2.92 -13.09 -24.46
N ARG A 28 2.75 -13.31 -25.77
CA ARG A 28 3.81 -13.06 -26.77
C ARG A 28 4.05 -11.55 -26.88
N ARG A 29 5.30 -11.12 -27.11
CA ARG A 29 5.60 -9.71 -27.42
C ARG A 29 4.69 -9.24 -28.57
N GLY A 30 3.87 -8.20 -28.33
CA GLY A 30 2.97 -7.61 -29.32
C GLY A 30 1.53 -8.15 -29.35
N ALA A 31 1.12 -9.06 -28.46
CA ALA A 31 -0.25 -9.58 -28.45
C ALA A 31 -1.27 -8.62 -27.76
N PRO A 32 -2.52 -8.53 -28.28
CA PRO A 32 -3.58 -7.72 -27.69
C PRO A 32 -4.03 -8.23 -26.32
N VAL A 33 -4.48 -7.29 -25.48
CA VAL A 33 -4.82 -7.46 -24.06
C VAL A 33 -5.86 -8.56 -23.79
N SER A 34 -6.85 -8.71 -24.67
CA SER A 34 -8.07 -9.52 -24.49
C SER A 34 -7.88 -11.05 -24.45
N SER A 35 -6.65 -11.57 -24.48
CA SER A 35 -6.34 -13.01 -24.53
C SER A 35 -5.50 -13.53 -23.35
N THR A 36 -5.43 -12.78 -22.24
CA THR A 36 -4.39 -12.93 -21.21
C THR A 36 -4.89 -13.56 -19.90
N THR A 37 -4.10 -14.45 -19.29
CA THR A 37 -4.35 -14.98 -17.92
C THR A 37 -3.37 -14.37 -16.92
N TRP A 38 -3.88 -13.75 -15.86
CA TRP A 38 -3.10 -13.22 -14.73
C TRP A 38 -2.93 -14.28 -13.63
N GLY A 39 -1.73 -14.37 -13.06
CA GLY A 39 -1.46 -15.18 -11.86
C GLY A 39 -1.08 -14.31 -10.66
N LEU A 40 -1.44 -14.74 -9.46
CA LEU A 40 -1.17 -14.08 -8.19
C LEU A 40 -0.07 -14.83 -7.43
N VAL A 41 1.00 -14.14 -7.05
CA VAL A 41 1.95 -14.63 -6.03
C VAL A 41 1.78 -13.74 -4.80
N CYS A 42 1.17 -14.29 -3.75
CA CYS A 42 1.08 -13.62 -2.45
C CYS A 42 2.38 -13.80 -1.66
N TRP A 43 3.01 -12.69 -1.24
CA TRP A 43 4.17 -12.74 -0.34
C TRP A 43 3.78 -12.29 1.06
N ARG A 44 4.01 -13.12 2.08
CA ARG A 44 3.76 -12.77 3.49
C ARG A 44 5.10 -12.66 4.22
N LEU A 45 5.55 -11.44 4.52
CA LEU A 45 6.59 -11.23 5.53
C LEU A 45 5.93 -11.32 6.91
N CYS A 46 5.88 -12.52 7.49
CA CYS A 46 5.40 -12.71 8.86
C CYS A 46 6.36 -12.04 9.86
N ALA A 47 6.01 -10.87 10.39
CA ALA A 47 6.54 -10.40 11.67
C ALA A 47 5.56 -10.81 12.79
N LYS A 48 6.03 -11.56 13.79
CA LYS A 48 5.27 -11.76 15.03
C LYS A 48 5.19 -10.43 15.79
N PRO A 49 4.03 -10.04 16.35
CA PRO A 49 3.93 -8.87 17.23
C PRO A 49 4.89 -9.04 18.42
N GLY A 50 5.73 -8.04 18.70
CA GLY A 50 6.60 -8.00 19.89
C GLY A 50 8.09 -8.30 19.68
N ALA A 51 8.52 -8.74 18.50
CA ALA A 51 9.95 -8.97 18.25
C ALA A 51 10.68 -7.66 17.87
N ARG A 52 11.33 -7.00 18.84
CA ARG A 52 12.37 -6.00 18.56
C ARG A 52 13.55 -6.70 17.86
N ARG A 53 13.55 -6.78 16.54
CA ARG A 53 14.76 -7.10 15.77
C ARG A 53 15.07 -5.98 14.80
N ARG A 54 16.28 -5.43 14.94
CA ARG A 54 16.92 -4.55 13.97
C ARG A 54 16.81 -5.20 12.59
N TRP A 55 16.10 -4.58 11.67
CA TRP A 55 16.04 -5.00 10.28
C TRP A 55 17.41 -4.77 9.64
N LYS A 56 18.24 -5.81 9.61
CA LYS A 56 19.33 -5.89 8.63
C LYS A 56 18.75 -6.55 7.39
N ALA A 57 18.75 -5.83 6.26
CA ALA A 57 18.40 -6.40 4.97
C ALA A 57 19.19 -7.70 4.79
N ASN A 58 18.50 -8.84 4.69
CA ASN A 58 19.14 -10.12 4.44
C ASN A 58 19.04 -10.42 2.94
N PRO A 59 20.11 -10.22 2.15
CA PRO A 59 20.09 -10.47 0.70
C PRO A 59 19.64 -11.90 0.34
N ARG A 60 19.77 -12.88 1.24
CA ARG A 60 19.29 -14.25 1.04
C ARG A 60 17.75 -14.36 1.00
N LEU A 61 17.00 -13.44 1.62
CA LEU A 61 15.53 -13.40 1.56
C LEU A 61 15.02 -12.80 0.24
N LEU A 62 15.71 -11.81 -0.30
CA LEU A 62 15.46 -11.25 -1.63
C LEU A 62 15.72 -12.29 -2.74
N LEU A 63 16.81 -13.05 -2.63
CA LEU A 63 17.08 -14.18 -3.53
C LEU A 63 15.99 -15.27 -3.47
N LYS A 64 15.37 -15.51 -2.30
CA LYS A 64 14.25 -16.47 -2.18
C LYS A 64 12.97 -15.98 -2.87
N GLY A 65 12.70 -14.67 -2.88
CA GLY A 65 11.60 -14.08 -3.66
C GLY A 65 11.81 -14.20 -5.17
N LEU A 66 13.05 -13.93 -5.64
CA LEU A 66 13.47 -14.21 -7.01
C LEU A 66 13.36 -15.70 -7.37
N PHE A 67 13.71 -16.60 -6.46
CA PHE A 67 13.53 -18.05 -6.63
C PHE A 67 12.07 -18.47 -6.77
N ALA A 68 11.13 -17.81 -6.08
CA ALA A 68 9.70 -18.08 -6.25
C ALA A 68 9.19 -17.62 -7.63
N CYS A 69 9.62 -16.46 -8.12
CA CYS A 69 9.36 -16.03 -9.51
C CYS A 69 9.97 -17.01 -10.54
N LEU A 70 11.18 -17.52 -10.27
CA LEU A 70 11.85 -18.52 -11.11
C LEU A 70 11.17 -19.90 -11.06
N LEU A 71 10.60 -20.29 -9.91
CA LEU A 71 9.82 -21.54 -9.78
C LEU A 71 8.51 -21.47 -10.57
N VAL A 72 7.82 -20.32 -10.58
CA VAL A 72 6.67 -20.10 -11.47
C VAL A 72 7.07 -20.20 -12.94
N SER A 73 8.28 -19.71 -13.29
CA SER A 73 8.81 -19.81 -14.66
C SER A 73 9.05 -21.25 -15.14
N ARG A 74 9.21 -22.25 -14.26
CA ARG A 74 9.40 -23.66 -14.65
C ARG A 74 8.10 -24.40 -14.97
N ALA A 75 6.95 -23.85 -14.58
CA ALA A 75 5.63 -24.48 -14.78
C ALA A 75 4.83 -23.87 -15.95
N VAL A 76 5.41 -22.94 -16.72
CA VAL A 76 4.68 -22.12 -17.70
C VAL A 76 5.44 -22.04 -19.03
N SER A 77 4.74 -22.28 -20.14
CA SER A 77 5.30 -22.34 -21.50
C SER A 77 5.52 -20.97 -22.18
N THR A 78 5.16 -19.87 -21.52
CA THR A 78 5.36 -18.50 -22.00
C THR A 78 6.28 -17.71 -21.07
N PRO A 79 7.26 -16.98 -21.61
CA PRO A 79 8.21 -16.22 -20.78
C PRO A 79 7.48 -15.07 -20.08
N LEU A 80 7.75 -14.90 -18.78
CA LEU A 80 7.29 -13.75 -18.00
C LEU A 80 7.98 -12.48 -18.52
N THR A 81 7.19 -11.48 -18.91
CA THR A 81 7.74 -10.20 -19.42
C THR A 81 7.53 -9.02 -18.49
N THR A 82 6.54 -9.12 -17.60
CA THR A 82 6.06 -8.01 -16.76
C THR A 82 5.77 -8.49 -15.35
N ILE A 83 6.19 -7.68 -14.38
CA ILE A 83 5.90 -7.86 -12.96
C ILE A 83 5.12 -6.64 -12.48
N LEU A 84 3.97 -6.87 -11.88
CA LEU A 84 3.14 -5.85 -11.26
C LEU A 84 3.29 -5.92 -9.74
N PHE A 85 3.46 -4.75 -9.13
CA PHE A 85 3.52 -4.57 -7.68
C PHE A 85 2.31 -3.78 -7.20
N ASP A 86 1.86 -4.05 -5.97
CA ASP A 86 1.16 -3.03 -5.21
C ASP A 86 2.14 -1.92 -4.75
N LEU A 87 1.63 -0.77 -4.28
CA LEU A 87 2.48 0.33 -3.78
C LEU A 87 2.52 0.41 -2.26
N ASP A 88 1.37 0.67 -1.63
CA ASP A 88 1.29 0.95 -0.20
C ASP A 88 1.56 -0.33 0.62
N ASP A 89 2.46 -0.20 1.59
CA ASP A 89 3.11 -1.28 2.34
C ASP A 89 3.87 -2.32 1.52
N THR A 90 3.88 -2.26 0.17
CA THR A 90 4.64 -3.19 -0.69
C THR A 90 5.98 -2.59 -1.16
N LEU A 91 5.95 -1.42 -1.79
CA LEU A 91 7.15 -0.67 -2.21
C LEU A 91 7.36 0.58 -1.37
N PHE A 92 6.28 1.16 -0.84
CA PHE A 92 6.26 2.32 0.04
C PHE A 92 5.80 1.89 1.44
N ASP A 93 6.53 2.23 2.51
CA ASP A 93 6.19 1.87 3.90
C ASP A 93 5.11 2.82 4.44
N HIS A 94 3.84 2.57 4.09
CA HIS A 94 2.71 3.39 4.51
C HIS A 94 2.52 3.35 6.02
N ALA A 95 2.44 2.15 6.61
CA ALA A 95 2.22 1.95 8.03
C ALA A 95 3.31 2.60 8.87
N GLY A 96 4.56 2.48 8.44
CA GLY A 96 5.69 3.10 9.10
C GLY A 96 5.74 4.62 8.95
N THR A 97 5.37 5.15 7.78
CA THR A 97 5.25 6.60 7.53
C THR A 97 4.12 7.19 8.37
N ALA A 98 2.95 6.57 8.38
CA ALA A 98 1.78 7.02 9.15
C ALA A 98 2.07 7.05 10.66
N ARG A 99 2.73 6.02 11.20
CA ARG A 99 3.16 6.00 12.61
C ARG A 99 4.09 7.15 12.98
N ALA A 100 5.09 7.41 12.14
CA ALA A 100 6.07 8.45 12.42
C ALA A 100 5.45 9.86 12.28
N ALA A 101 4.58 10.05 11.29
CA ALA A 101 3.83 11.29 11.11
C ALA A 101 2.87 11.54 12.28
N LEU A 102 2.17 10.51 12.76
CA LEU A 102 1.31 10.61 13.95
C LEU A 102 2.11 10.95 15.20
N ALA A 103 3.29 10.36 15.40
CA ALA A 103 4.16 10.71 16.52
C ALA A 103 4.51 12.20 16.51
N THR A 104 4.83 12.75 15.33
CA THR A 104 5.19 14.16 15.15
C THR A 104 3.98 15.06 15.41
N THR A 105 2.82 14.71 14.83
CA THR A 105 1.57 15.43 15.05
C THR A 105 1.14 15.41 16.52
N ALA A 106 1.24 14.28 17.20
CA ALA A 106 0.87 14.13 18.61
C ALA A 106 1.81 14.92 19.54
N ALA A 107 3.12 14.96 19.25
CA ALA A 107 4.07 15.74 20.04
C ALA A 107 3.77 17.25 20.03
N GLY A 108 3.17 17.76 18.94
CA GLY A 108 2.75 19.15 18.82
C GLY A 108 1.40 19.48 19.47
N ARG A 109 0.69 18.51 20.04
CA ARG A 109 -0.67 18.72 20.60
C ARG A 109 -0.73 18.37 22.09
N PRO A 110 -0.96 19.34 22.99
CA PRO A 110 -0.98 19.12 24.44
C PRO A 110 -1.92 18.00 24.91
N ALA A 111 -3.13 17.89 24.34
CA ALA A 111 -4.08 16.85 24.76
C ALA A 111 -3.65 15.41 24.40
N LEU A 112 -2.67 15.25 23.52
CA LEU A 112 -2.11 13.95 23.13
C LEU A 112 -0.82 13.63 23.89
N GLN A 113 -0.36 14.52 24.80
CA GLN A 113 0.79 14.24 25.65
C GLN A 113 0.52 13.04 26.55
N GLY A 114 1.45 12.09 26.57
CA GLY A 114 1.34 10.86 27.34
C GLY A 114 0.54 9.74 26.66
N VAL A 115 -0.17 10.02 25.56
CA VAL A 115 -0.86 8.96 24.80
C VAL A 115 0.15 8.14 24.00
N PRO A 116 0.19 6.81 24.14
CA PRO A 116 1.10 5.98 23.37
C PRO A 116 0.82 6.09 21.85
N VAL A 117 1.86 6.39 21.06
CA VAL A 117 1.75 6.47 19.59
C VAL A 117 1.19 5.19 18.97
N ALA A 118 1.45 4.04 19.57
CA ALA A 118 0.91 2.76 19.10
C ALA A 118 -0.62 2.70 19.17
N GLU A 119 -1.20 3.22 20.25
CA GLU A 119 -2.66 3.29 20.45
C GLU A 119 -3.28 4.31 19.49
N LEU A 120 -2.66 5.49 19.35
CA LEU A 120 -3.09 6.49 18.37
C LEU A 120 -3.06 5.94 16.94
N TYR A 121 -2.00 5.22 16.58
CA TYR A 121 -1.90 4.63 15.25
C TYR A 121 -2.93 3.52 15.03
N GLN A 122 -3.17 2.67 16.04
CA GLN A 122 -4.21 1.66 15.94
C GLN A 122 -5.56 2.31 15.63
N ARG A 123 -5.95 3.33 16.43
CA ARG A 123 -7.19 4.06 16.21
C ARG A 123 -7.22 4.76 14.84
N TYR A 124 -6.14 5.42 14.46
CA TYR A 124 -6.02 6.07 13.15
C TYR A 124 -6.20 5.08 11.99
N SER A 125 -5.63 3.88 12.09
CA SER A 125 -5.72 2.84 11.07
C SER A 125 -7.14 2.30 10.95
N GLU A 126 -7.83 2.05 12.06
CA GLU A 126 -9.24 1.64 12.06
C GLU A 126 -10.13 2.67 11.36
N LEU A 127 -9.94 3.96 11.69
CA LEU A 127 -10.67 5.06 11.05
C LEU A 127 -10.36 5.17 9.55
N LEU A 128 -9.10 4.94 9.16
CA LEU A 128 -8.71 4.91 7.76
C LEU A 128 -9.41 3.78 7.02
N GLU A 129 -9.43 2.56 7.57
CA GLU A 129 -10.10 1.40 6.98
C GLU A 129 -11.61 1.61 6.82
N GLU A 130 -12.24 2.29 7.78
CA GLU A 130 -13.68 2.61 7.73
C GLU A 130 -14.02 3.69 6.69
N LEU A 131 -13.21 4.74 6.59
CA LEU A 131 -13.47 5.88 5.70
C LEU A 131 -13.00 5.64 4.26
N HIS A 132 -11.97 4.82 4.05
CA HIS A 132 -11.36 4.60 2.74
C HIS A 132 -12.35 4.09 1.67
N PRO A 133 -13.23 3.10 1.94
CA PRO A 133 -14.23 2.66 0.96
C PRO A 133 -15.19 3.78 0.53
N GLN A 134 -15.47 4.74 1.41
CA GLN A 134 -16.32 5.89 1.09
C GLN A 134 -15.62 6.86 0.14
N VAL A 135 -14.30 7.05 0.31
CA VAL A 135 -13.48 7.81 -0.64
C VAL A 135 -13.44 7.10 -1.99
N MET A 136 -13.23 5.78 -1.99
CA MET A 136 -13.14 4.98 -3.22
C MET A 136 -14.45 4.93 -4.02
N THR A 137 -15.59 5.12 -3.35
CA THR A 137 -16.92 5.19 -4.00
C THR A 137 -17.37 6.63 -4.28
N GLY A 138 -16.51 7.63 -4.02
CA GLY A 138 -16.83 9.04 -4.23
C GLY A 138 -17.85 9.62 -3.25
N ARG A 139 -18.27 8.89 -2.22
CA ARG A 139 -19.26 9.34 -1.22
C ARG A 139 -18.73 10.51 -0.38
N ILE A 140 -17.44 10.48 -0.06
CA ILE A 140 -16.75 11.58 0.63
C ILE A 140 -15.46 11.91 -0.11
N SER A 141 -15.09 13.20 -0.09
CA SER A 141 -13.80 13.61 -0.64
C SER A 141 -12.65 13.12 0.26
N TYR A 142 -11.46 13.00 -0.30
CA TYR A 142 -10.27 12.66 0.47
C TYR A 142 -9.94 13.70 1.56
N LEU A 143 -10.27 14.98 1.33
CA LEU A 143 -10.05 16.06 2.30
C LEU A 143 -11.03 15.89 3.46
N ALA A 144 -12.30 15.65 3.16
CA ALA A 144 -13.33 15.39 4.16
C ALA A 144 -12.99 14.14 4.99
N ALA A 145 -12.58 13.04 4.35
CA ALA A 145 -12.17 11.82 5.06
C ALA A 145 -10.98 12.04 6.00
N ARG A 146 -10.06 12.95 5.67
CA ARG A 146 -8.92 13.29 6.53
C ARG A 146 -9.33 14.13 7.72
N GLN A 147 -10.14 15.16 7.48
CA GLN A 147 -10.71 16.00 8.53
C GLN A 147 -11.52 15.15 9.51
N GLU A 148 -12.41 14.30 8.99
CA GLU A 148 -13.24 13.43 9.82
C GLU A 148 -12.41 12.40 10.58
N ARG A 149 -11.36 11.83 9.97
CA ARG A 149 -10.43 10.94 10.67
C ARG A 149 -9.78 11.65 11.86
N PHE A 150 -9.35 12.90 11.72
CA PHE A 150 -8.77 13.66 12.83
C PHE A 150 -9.81 14.06 13.87
N GLN A 151 -11.01 14.48 13.44
CA GLN A 151 -12.11 14.78 14.35
C GLN A 151 -12.41 13.58 15.27
N ARG A 152 -12.54 12.39 14.68
CA ARG A 152 -12.84 11.14 15.40
C ARG A 152 -11.66 10.59 16.19
N LEU A 153 -10.42 10.87 15.77
CA LEU A 153 -9.21 10.51 16.51
C LEU A 153 -9.07 11.33 17.78
N LEU A 154 -9.40 12.63 17.73
CA LEU A 154 -9.25 13.57 18.85
C LEU A 154 -10.41 13.52 19.85
N ALA A 155 -11.62 13.14 19.43
CA ALA A 155 -12.82 13.18 20.26
C ALA A 155 -12.67 12.58 21.69
N PRO A 156 -11.90 11.51 21.94
CA PRO A 156 -11.68 11.00 23.29
C PRO A 156 -10.81 11.89 24.20
N TYR A 157 -9.97 12.75 23.62
CA TYR A 157 -8.98 13.57 24.33
C TYR A 157 -9.38 15.04 24.40
N GLU A 158 -10.13 15.49 23.40
CA GLU A 158 -10.63 16.85 23.27
C GLU A 158 -12.10 16.77 22.88
N PRO A 159 -13.03 16.96 23.83
CA PRO A 159 -14.44 16.99 23.51
C PRO A 159 -14.75 18.22 22.65
N ALA A 160 -15.25 17.98 21.42
CA ALA A 160 -15.66 18.99 20.45
C ALA A 160 -14.58 20.01 20.03
N PRO A 161 -13.47 19.57 19.41
CA PRO A 161 -12.45 20.48 18.90
C PRO A 161 -13.05 21.37 17.78
N PRO A 162 -12.68 22.66 17.70
CA PRO A 162 -13.16 23.54 16.63
C PRO A 162 -12.81 22.96 15.24
N ALA A 163 -13.77 22.98 14.31
CA ALA A 163 -13.59 22.37 12.99
C ALA A 163 -12.39 22.94 12.21
N ALA A 164 -12.12 24.24 12.38
CA ALA A 164 -10.97 24.91 11.79
C ALA A 164 -9.64 24.32 12.29
N GLU A 165 -9.51 24.09 13.60
CA GLU A 165 -8.32 23.48 14.20
C GLU A 165 -8.11 22.04 13.75
N VAL A 166 -9.20 21.25 13.65
CA VAL A 166 -9.13 19.88 13.14
C VAL A 166 -8.64 19.87 11.69
N SER A 167 -9.14 20.80 10.87
CA SER A 167 -8.73 20.92 9.48
C SER A 167 -7.25 21.30 9.36
N GLU A 168 -6.79 22.26 10.17
CA GLU A 168 -5.39 22.66 10.20
C GLU A 168 -4.49 21.49 10.64
N LEU A 169 -4.86 20.79 11.70
CA LEU A 169 -4.13 19.62 12.20
C LEU A 169 -4.05 18.50 11.14
N ALA A 170 -5.16 18.23 10.44
CA ALA A 170 -5.19 17.23 9.38
C ALA A 170 -4.25 17.61 8.22
N ALA A 171 -4.16 18.89 7.88
CA ALA A 171 -3.24 19.40 6.87
C ALA A 171 -1.78 19.31 7.33
N GLN A 172 -1.48 19.75 8.56
CA GLN A 172 -0.15 19.65 9.17
C GLN A 172 0.32 18.19 9.25
N HIS A 173 -0.55 17.29 9.70
CA HIS A 173 -0.27 15.85 9.72
C HIS A 173 0.04 15.32 8.32
N TYR A 174 -0.69 15.75 7.30
CA TYR A 174 -0.39 15.32 5.94
C TYR A 174 0.99 15.80 5.48
N GLY A 175 1.38 17.03 5.84
CA GLY A 175 2.75 17.52 5.62
C GLY A 175 3.78 16.60 6.28
N HIS A 176 3.60 16.27 7.56
CA HIS A 176 4.48 15.30 8.25
C HIS A 176 4.53 13.96 7.54
N TYR A 177 3.38 13.43 7.10
CA TYR A 177 3.28 12.18 6.35
C TYR A 177 4.08 12.25 5.04
N GLN A 178 3.96 13.34 4.28
CA GLN A 178 4.69 13.53 3.02
C GLN A 178 6.21 13.58 3.26
N HIS A 179 6.68 14.30 4.29
CA HIS A 179 8.10 14.44 4.60
C HIS A 179 8.74 13.21 5.25
N GLN A 180 7.95 12.25 5.71
CA GLN A 180 8.44 11.04 6.36
C GLN A 180 8.28 9.79 5.51
N ARG A 181 7.85 9.96 4.25
CA ARG A 181 7.71 8.86 3.30
C ARG A 181 9.04 8.12 3.17
N ARG A 182 8.97 6.79 3.17
CA ARG A 182 10.15 5.94 3.00
C ARG A 182 9.80 4.67 2.24
N PRO A 183 10.76 4.08 1.50
CA PRO A 183 10.50 2.84 0.81
C PRO A 183 10.47 1.68 1.80
N VAL A 184 9.78 0.60 1.44
CA VAL A 184 9.97 -0.68 2.12
C VAL A 184 11.42 -1.11 1.95
N ALA A 185 12.03 -1.65 3.01
CA ALA A 185 13.44 -2.04 3.00
C ALA A 185 13.74 -3.02 1.86
N GLY A 186 14.66 -2.63 0.97
CA GLY A 186 15.06 -3.43 -0.19
C GLY A 186 14.22 -3.22 -1.45
N ALA A 187 13.14 -2.42 -1.41
CA ALA A 187 12.30 -2.16 -2.58
C ALA A 187 13.10 -1.57 -3.75
N LEU A 188 13.91 -0.55 -3.52
CA LEU A 188 14.75 0.07 -4.56
C LEU A 188 15.70 -0.95 -5.21
N ALA A 189 16.45 -1.70 -4.39
CA ALA A 189 17.40 -2.70 -4.87
C ALA A 189 16.69 -3.82 -5.67
N LEU A 190 15.50 -4.23 -5.23
CA LEU A 190 14.68 -5.20 -5.94
C LEU A 190 14.27 -4.67 -7.32
N LEU A 191 13.71 -3.47 -7.39
CA LEU A 191 13.27 -2.88 -8.65
C LEU A 191 14.45 -2.66 -9.61
N GLN A 192 15.61 -2.21 -9.11
CA GLN A 192 16.83 -2.07 -9.91
C GLN A 192 17.32 -3.40 -10.49
N ALA A 193 17.21 -4.50 -9.73
CA ALA A 193 17.60 -5.83 -10.20
C ALA A 193 16.62 -6.39 -11.25
N LEU A 194 15.33 -6.08 -11.15
CA LEU A 194 14.30 -6.59 -12.07
C LEU A 194 14.21 -5.78 -13.36
N LYS A 195 14.45 -4.46 -13.31
CA LYS A 195 14.24 -3.52 -14.42
C LYS A 195 14.96 -3.89 -15.74
N PRO A 196 16.18 -4.45 -15.73
CA PRO A 196 16.85 -4.85 -16.98
C PRO A 196 16.18 -6.03 -17.69
N VAL A 197 15.41 -6.84 -16.97
CA VAL A 197 14.84 -8.11 -17.47
C VAL A 197 13.33 -8.01 -17.68
N TYR A 198 12.63 -7.26 -16.83
CA TYR A 198 11.17 -7.19 -16.82
C TYR A 198 10.67 -5.75 -16.94
N LYS A 199 9.49 -5.61 -17.54
CA LYS A 199 8.67 -4.42 -17.36
C LYS A 199 8.08 -4.41 -15.96
N ILE A 200 8.14 -3.26 -15.30
CA ILE A 200 7.67 -3.07 -13.93
C ILE A 200 6.41 -2.22 -13.96
N GLY A 201 5.29 -2.79 -13.55
CA GLY A 201 4.04 -2.06 -13.36
C GLY A 201 3.69 -1.92 -11.88
N ILE A 202 2.86 -0.95 -11.55
CA ILE A 202 2.23 -0.78 -10.25
C ILE A 202 0.71 -0.77 -10.43
N VAL A 203 0.00 -1.53 -9.60
CA VAL A 203 -1.48 -1.54 -9.55
C VAL A 203 -1.94 -1.29 -8.11
N THR A 204 -2.65 -0.18 -7.89
CA THR A 204 -2.96 0.32 -6.53
C THR A 204 -4.37 0.89 -6.42
N ASN A 205 -5.04 0.64 -5.28
CA ASN A 205 -6.36 1.21 -4.97
C ASN A 205 -6.20 2.59 -4.34
N ASN A 206 -5.87 3.61 -5.12
CA ASN A 206 -5.71 4.97 -4.62
C ASN A 206 -5.78 6.00 -5.76
N ARG A 207 -5.54 7.26 -5.42
CA ARG A 207 -5.54 8.39 -6.37
C ARG A 207 -4.23 8.50 -7.14
N LEU A 208 -4.29 8.79 -8.44
CA LEU A 208 -3.12 8.86 -9.31
C LEU A 208 -2.08 9.87 -8.81
N ALA A 209 -2.53 11.09 -8.46
CA ALA A 209 -1.65 12.17 -8.02
C ALA A 209 -0.81 11.79 -6.79
N GLU A 210 -1.43 11.20 -5.76
CA GLU A 210 -0.71 10.81 -4.53
C GLU A 210 0.32 9.69 -4.81
N GLN A 211 -0.03 8.73 -5.67
CA GLN A 211 0.89 7.64 -6.01
C GLN A 211 2.06 8.12 -6.87
N GLN A 212 1.84 9.09 -7.78
CA GLN A 212 2.91 9.73 -8.53
C GLN A 212 3.88 10.48 -7.61
N GLU A 213 3.36 11.28 -6.67
CA GLU A 213 4.19 11.97 -5.67
C GLU A 213 5.01 11.00 -4.83
N LYS A 214 4.41 9.90 -4.36
CA LYS A 214 5.12 8.85 -3.60
C LYS A 214 6.29 8.31 -4.41
N LEU A 215 6.07 7.92 -5.67
CA LEU A 215 7.14 7.37 -6.52
C LEU A 215 8.25 8.38 -6.82
N GLN A 216 7.90 9.66 -7.02
CA GLN A 216 8.89 10.72 -7.22
C GLN A 216 9.71 10.95 -5.96
N TYR A 217 9.04 11.13 -4.81
CA TYR A 217 9.69 11.37 -3.52
C TYR A 217 10.65 10.23 -3.13
N LEU A 218 10.25 8.98 -3.39
CA LEU A 218 11.05 7.79 -3.07
C LEU A 218 12.14 7.50 -4.11
N GLY A 219 12.25 8.29 -5.17
CA GLY A 219 13.18 8.03 -6.27
C GLY A 219 12.89 6.75 -7.06
N LEU A 220 11.67 6.20 -6.98
CA LEU A 220 11.29 4.94 -7.65
C LEU A 220 10.68 5.16 -9.03
N ARG A 221 10.24 6.37 -9.36
CA ARG A 221 9.47 6.67 -10.59
C ARG A 221 10.14 6.18 -11.87
N HIS A 222 11.46 6.33 -11.99
CA HIS A 222 12.22 5.95 -13.18
C HIS A 222 12.33 4.43 -13.40
N LEU A 223 12.05 3.64 -12.36
CA LEU A 223 12.05 2.17 -12.44
C LEU A 223 10.69 1.62 -12.87
N VAL A 224 9.62 2.41 -12.78
CA VAL A 224 8.24 1.99 -13.07
C VAL A 224 7.87 2.32 -14.52
N ASP A 225 7.56 1.29 -15.31
CA ASP A 225 7.07 1.44 -16.69
C ASP A 225 5.60 1.87 -16.75
N ALA A 226 4.76 1.40 -15.83
CA ALA A 226 3.33 1.73 -15.78
C ALA A 226 2.84 1.89 -14.33
N LEU A 227 2.05 2.92 -14.07
CA LEU A 227 1.32 3.12 -12.81
C LEU A 227 -0.16 3.11 -13.15
N ILE A 228 -0.89 2.15 -12.61
CA ILE A 228 -2.33 1.95 -12.79
C ILE A 228 -2.99 2.18 -11.43
N THR A 229 -3.91 3.11 -11.37
CA THR A 229 -4.65 3.41 -10.14
C THR A 229 -6.15 3.19 -10.33
N SER A 230 -6.82 2.80 -9.25
CA SER A 230 -8.28 2.61 -9.28
C SER A 230 -9.05 3.88 -9.61
N GLU A 231 -8.53 5.06 -9.23
CA GLU A 231 -9.11 6.37 -9.61
C GLU A 231 -9.08 6.57 -11.13
N GLU A 232 -7.97 6.22 -11.78
CA GLU A 232 -7.79 6.41 -13.22
C GLU A 232 -8.65 5.45 -14.05
N VAL A 233 -8.73 4.18 -13.64
CA VAL A 233 -9.44 3.15 -14.41
C VAL A 233 -10.89 2.92 -13.97
N GLY A 234 -11.33 3.54 -12.86
CA GLY A 234 -12.68 3.39 -12.32
C GLY A 234 -13.00 1.99 -11.76
N VAL A 235 -11.98 1.15 -11.58
CA VAL A 235 -12.10 -0.23 -11.10
C VAL A 235 -11.15 -0.44 -9.93
N LEU A 236 -11.63 -1.07 -8.86
CA LEU A 236 -10.85 -1.36 -7.65
C LEU A 236 -10.36 -2.81 -7.65
N LYS A 237 -9.13 -3.06 -7.18
CA LYS A 237 -8.75 -4.40 -6.72
C LYS A 237 -9.76 -4.88 -5.66
N PRO A 238 -10.16 -6.16 -5.65
CA PRO A 238 -9.62 -7.28 -6.45
C PRO A 238 -10.33 -7.54 -7.78
N ASP A 239 -11.13 -6.61 -8.31
CA ASP A 239 -11.82 -6.80 -9.60
C ASP A 239 -10.80 -7.10 -10.72
N PRO A 240 -10.97 -8.18 -11.50
CA PRO A 240 -10.00 -8.59 -12.51
C PRO A 240 -9.76 -7.55 -13.61
N ARG A 241 -10.74 -6.68 -13.89
CA ARG A 241 -10.65 -5.68 -14.97
C ARG A 241 -9.55 -4.65 -14.76
N ILE A 242 -9.05 -4.46 -13.52
CA ILE A 242 -7.90 -3.57 -13.26
C ILE A 242 -6.57 -4.16 -13.77
N TYR A 243 -6.53 -5.46 -14.08
CA TYR A 243 -5.34 -6.12 -14.60
C TYR A 243 -5.42 -6.36 -16.11
N GLU A 244 -6.60 -6.34 -16.72
CA GLU A 244 -6.78 -6.54 -18.16
C GLU A 244 -6.22 -5.35 -18.95
#